data_AF-A0A924HTS0-F1
#
_entry.id   AF-A0A924HTS0-F1
#
_cell.length_a   1.000
_cell.length_b   1.000
_cell.length_c   1.000
_cell.angle_alpha   90.00
_cell.angle_beta   90.00
_cell.angle_gamma   90.00
#
_symmetry.space_group_name_H-M   'P 1'
#
loop_
_entity.id
_entity.type
_entity.pdbx_description
1 polymer ?
#
loop_
_entity_poly.entity_id
_entity_poly.type
_entity_poly.pdbx_seq_one_letter_code
_entity_poly.pdbx_strand_id
1 'polypeptide(L)'
;MYGKKQKRWISPSLRGLNIGLCAAVLLIAQSATAQALKLETVASGLQNPWALAFLPEGGYLVTERPGTLRYVERSGGVSAPLAGVPPVASGG
;
A
#
# COMPACT_ATOMS: atom_id res chain seq x y z
N MET A 1 56.56 -54.19 39.40
CA MET A 1 55.85 -54.14 38.10
C MET A 1 54.41 -53.72 38.35
N TYR A 2 54.05 -52.49 37.95
CA TYR A 2 52.81 -51.81 38.38
C TYR A 2 51.96 -51.49 37.14
N GLY A 3 50.78 -52.08 37.05
CA GLY A 3 49.83 -51.85 35.95
C GLY A 3 49.04 -50.56 36.15
N LYS A 4 49.23 -49.57 35.27
CA LYS A 4 48.35 -48.40 35.20
C LYS A 4 47.41 -48.53 34.01
N LYS A 5 46.13 -48.81 34.30
CA LYS A 5 45.00 -48.62 33.38
C LYS A 5 44.84 -47.13 33.11
N GLN A 6 45.28 -46.67 31.94
CA GLN A 6 45.01 -45.32 31.43
C GLN A 6 43.52 -45.19 31.15
N LYS A 7 42.80 -44.52 32.07
CA LYS A 7 41.40 -44.13 31.89
C LYS A 7 41.35 -43.04 30.82
N ARG A 8 40.87 -43.41 29.63
CA ARG A 8 40.67 -42.54 28.48
C ARG A 8 39.48 -41.61 28.76
N TRP A 9 39.77 -40.47 29.39
CA TRP A 9 38.79 -39.38 29.55
C TRP A 9 38.61 -38.69 28.20
N ILE A 10 37.51 -38.99 27.52
CA ILE A 10 37.08 -38.30 26.31
C ILE A 10 36.30 -37.07 26.80
N SER A 11 36.92 -35.89 26.73
CA SER A 11 36.22 -34.63 26.99
C SER A 11 35.19 -34.38 25.88
N PRO A 12 33.89 -34.20 26.19
CA PRO A 12 32.95 -33.70 25.20
C PRO A 12 33.27 -32.22 24.98
N SER A 13 33.73 -31.92 23.77
CA SER A 13 34.07 -30.58 23.31
C SER A 13 32.83 -29.68 23.33
N LEU A 14 32.93 -28.52 24.01
CA LEU A 14 32.03 -27.39 23.82
C LEU A 14 32.16 -26.90 22.36
N ARG A 15 31.37 -27.45 21.46
CA ARG A 15 31.21 -26.99 20.07
C ARG A 15 29.72 -26.92 19.76
N GLY A 16 29.03 -25.90 20.26
CA GLY A 16 27.59 -25.77 20.01
C GLY A 16 27.02 -24.35 19.98
N LEU A 17 27.71 -23.33 20.51
CA LEU A 17 27.03 -22.07 20.82
C LEU A 17 27.01 -21.03 19.68
N ASN A 18 27.72 -21.21 18.57
CA ASN A 18 27.90 -20.14 17.56
C ASN A 18 26.98 -20.21 16.32
N ILE A 19 26.12 -21.22 16.17
CA ILE A 19 25.30 -21.35 14.94
C ILE A 19 23.85 -20.84 15.15
N GLY A 20 23.35 -20.83 16.38
CA GLY A 20 21.96 -20.43 16.67
C GLY A 20 21.68 -18.92 16.56
N LEU A 21 22.70 -18.07 16.73
CA LEU A 21 22.51 -16.61 16.80
C LEU A 21 22.35 -15.95 15.42
N CYS A 22 22.92 -16.53 14.35
CA CYS A 22 22.79 -15.95 12.99
C CYS A 22 21.42 -16.17 12.36
N ALA A 23 20.73 -17.28 12.69
CA ALA A 23 19.43 -17.59 12.09
C ALA A 23 18.32 -16.61 12.54
N ALA A 24 18.41 -16.10 13.77
CA ALA A 24 17.43 -15.16 14.31
C ALA A 24 17.52 -13.77 13.62
N VAL A 25 18.70 -13.33 13.21
CA VAL A 25 18.91 -12.03 12.53
C VAL A 25 18.34 -12.03 11.10
N LEU A 26 18.30 -13.18 10.43
CA LEU A 26 17.75 -13.30 9.08
C LEU A 26 16.22 -13.24 9.02
N LEU A 27 15.50 -13.59 10.11
CA LEU A 27 14.02 -13.57 10.12
C LEU A 27 13.40 -12.18 10.26
N ILE A 28 14.14 -11.21 10.81
CA ILE A 28 13.67 -9.85 11.10
C ILE A 28 13.91 -8.87 9.95
N ALA A 29 14.62 -9.28 8.90
CA ALA A 29 14.89 -8.47 7.72
C ALA A 29 13.78 -8.61 6.66
N GLN A 30 12.54 -8.34 7.05
CA GLN A 30 11.47 -8.18 6.06
C GLN A 30 11.58 -6.77 5.48
N SER A 31 12.16 -6.67 4.28
CA SER A 31 12.15 -5.45 3.48
C SER A 31 10.71 -5.06 3.16
N ALA A 32 10.37 -3.78 3.33
CA ALA A 32 9.11 -3.23 2.84
C ALA A 32 9.07 -3.42 1.32
N THR A 33 8.23 -4.34 0.84
CA THR A 33 7.95 -4.49 -0.59
C THR A 33 6.88 -3.48 -0.98
N ALA A 34 7.01 -2.86 -2.15
CA ALA A 34 5.99 -1.94 -2.65
C ALA A 34 4.70 -2.74 -2.95
N GLN A 35 3.58 -2.38 -2.31
CA GLN A 35 2.28 -2.94 -2.67
C GLN A 35 1.96 -2.61 -4.14
N ALA A 36 1.45 -3.60 -4.88
CA ALA A 36 0.94 -3.39 -6.22
C ALA A 36 -0.28 -2.46 -6.18
N LEU A 37 -0.21 -1.34 -6.91
CA LEU A 37 -1.35 -0.44 -7.09
C LEU A 37 -2.29 -0.99 -8.17
N LYS A 38 -3.58 -1.11 -7.85
CA LYS A 38 -4.62 -1.43 -8.83
C LYS A 38 -5.27 -0.13 -9.28
N LEU A 39 -5.20 0.15 -10.57
CA LEU A 39 -5.91 1.28 -11.18
C LEU A 39 -7.28 0.81 -11.64
N GLU A 40 -8.32 1.55 -11.25
CA GLU A 40 -9.69 1.32 -11.69
C GLU A 40 -10.29 2.65 -12.18
N THR A 41 -10.93 2.60 -13.34
CA THR A 41 -11.65 3.75 -13.88
C THR A 41 -12.98 3.88 -13.16
N VAL A 42 -13.13 4.94 -12.36
CA VAL A 42 -14.37 5.21 -11.60
C VAL A 42 -15.43 5.88 -12.47
N ALA A 43 -15.02 6.78 -13.37
CA ALA A 43 -15.93 7.48 -14.27
C ALA A 43 -15.20 7.88 -15.57
N SER A 44 -15.96 8.18 -16.61
CA SER A 44 -15.44 8.58 -17.93
C SER A 44 -16.33 9.66 -18.55
N GLY A 45 -15.82 10.36 -19.56
CA GLY A 45 -16.58 11.40 -20.27
C GLY A 45 -16.62 12.77 -19.57
N LEU A 46 -15.77 12.99 -18.56
CA LEU A 46 -15.58 14.29 -17.90
C LEU A 46 -14.63 15.19 -18.70
N GLN A 47 -14.89 16.49 -18.73
CA GLN A 47 -14.05 17.50 -19.37
C GLN A 47 -13.08 18.14 -18.37
N ASN A 48 -11.82 17.71 -18.40
CA ASN A 48 -10.76 18.24 -17.55
C ASN A 48 -11.18 18.31 -16.06
N PRO A 49 -11.46 17.16 -15.42
CA PRO A 49 -11.83 17.14 -14.01
C PRO A 49 -10.69 17.72 -13.14
N TRP A 50 -11.04 18.57 -12.18
CA TRP A 50 -10.10 19.36 -11.38
C TRP A 50 -10.06 18.92 -9.92
N ALA A 51 -11.22 18.85 -9.27
CA ALA A 51 -11.35 18.39 -7.89
C ALA A 51 -12.59 17.51 -7.72
N LEU A 52 -12.60 16.71 -6.66
CA LEU A 52 -13.75 15.90 -6.28
C LEU A 52 -14.00 15.92 -4.78
N ALA A 53 -15.26 15.70 -4.39
CA ALA A 53 -15.68 15.49 -3.01
C ALA A 53 -16.54 14.22 -2.93
N PHE A 54 -16.30 13.39 -1.92
CA PHE A 54 -17.11 12.20 -1.64
C PHE A 54 -18.39 12.62 -0.92
N LEU A 55 -19.52 12.03 -1.30
CA LEU A 55 -20.78 12.25 -0.59
C LEU A 55 -21.00 11.17 0.50
N PRO A 56 -21.67 11.49 1.62
CA PRO A 56 -21.95 10.54 2.71
C PRO A 56 -22.73 9.30 2.26
N GLU A 57 -23.69 9.47 1.36
CA GLU A 57 -24.52 8.41 0.77
C GLU A 57 -23.79 7.62 -0.33
N GLY A 58 -22.62 8.12 -0.77
CA GLY A 58 -21.82 7.55 -1.85
C GLY A 58 -21.86 8.37 -3.15
N GLY A 59 -20.99 8.01 -4.08
CA GLY A 59 -20.74 8.81 -5.27
C GLY A 59 -19.86 10.03 -4.97
N TYR A 60 -19.81 10.94 -5.94
CA TYR A 60 -18.84 12.04 -5.98
C TYR A 60 -19.45 13.29 -6.59
N LEU A 61 -19.10 14.47 -6.06
CA LEU A 61 -19.18 15.73 -6.80
C LEU A 61 -17.84 15.97 -7.47
N VAL A 62 -17.84 16.32 -8.76
CA VAL A 62 -16.63 16.56 -9.54
C VAL A 62 -16.72 17.93 -10.21
N THR A 63 -15.75 18.80 -9.95
CA THR A 63 -15.60 20.07 -10.65
C THR A 63 -14.80 19.87 -11.94
N GLU A 64 -15.23 20.52 -13.01
CA GLU A 64 -14.59 20.47 -14.33
C GLU A 64 -14.02 21.86 -14.67
N ARG A 65 -12.88 21.89 -15.38
CA ARG A 65 -12.21 23.16 -15.75
C ARG A 65 -13.11 24.16 -16.47
N PRO A 66 -14.08 23.78 -17.34
CA PRO A 66 -15.02 24.71 -17.97
C PRO A 66 -15.99 25.42 -16.99
N GLY A 67 -15.91 25.16 -15.69
CA GLY A 67 -16.76 25.79 -14.69
C GLY A 67 -18.04 25.03 -14.39
N THR A 68 -18.11 23.75 -14.74
CA THR A 68 -19.26 22.88 -14.46
C THR A 68 -19.03 22.00 -13.23
N LEU A 69 -20.13 21.61 -12.59
CA LEU A 69 -20.14 20.64 -11.49
C LEU A 69 -20.94 19.41 -11.94
N ARG A 70 -20.40 18.22 -11.72
CA ARG A 70 -21.01 16.93 -12.09
C ARG A 70 -21.26 16.10 -10.85
N TYR A 71 -22.37 15.37 -10.82
CA TYR A 71 -22.55 14.26 -9.90
C TYR A 71 -22.13 12.96 -10.60
N VAL A 72 -21.33 12.17 -9.91
CA VAL A 72 -20.88 10.85 -10.35
C VAL A 72 -21.42 9.81 -9.38
N GLU A 73 -22.24 8.89 -9.88
CA GLU A 73 -22.78 7.78 -9.11
C GLU A 73 -21.67 6.79 -8.73
N ARG A 74 -21.91 5.98 -7.68
CA ARG A 74 -21.00 4.88 -7.31
C ARG A 74 -20.82 3.84 -8.42
N SER A 75 -21.82 3.71 -9.31
CA SER A 75 -21.80 2.86 -10.50
C SER A 75 -20.91 3.40 -11.62
N GLY A 76 -20.45 4.65 -11.51
CA GLY A 76 -19.67 5.37 -12.53
C GLY A 76 -20.52 6.21 -13.50
N GLY A 77 -21.85 6.23 -13.33
CA GLY A 77 -22.73 7.09 -14.10
C GLY A 77 -22.46 8.58 -13.84
N VAL A 78 -22.42 9.40 -14.90
CA VAL A 78 -22.15 10.84 -14.80
C VAL A 78 -23.42 11.61 -15.16
N SER A 79 -23.97 12.38 -14.21
CA SER A 79 -25.15 13.25 -14.40
C SER A 79 -24.87 14.34 -15.42
N ALA A 80 -25.88 15.02 -15.97
CA ALA A 80 -25.71 16.32 -16.65
C ALA A 80 -25.07 17.40 -15.71
N PRO A 81 -24.58 18.55 -16.22
CA PRO A 81 -24.07 19.61 -15.37
C PRO A 81 -25.13 20.07 -14.36
N LEU A 82 -24.73 20.20 -13.10
CA LEU A 82 -25.61 20.70 -12.06
C LEU A 82 -25.88 22.19 -12.29
N ALA A 83 -27.13 22.59 -12.05
CA ALA A 83 -27.56 23.98 -12.13
C ALA A 83 -27.11 24.78 -10.90
N GLY A 84 -27.16 26.12 -10.99
CA GLY A 84 -26.81 27.02 -9.88
C GLY A 84 -25.32 27.23 -9.68
N VAL A 85 -24.47 26.68 -10.56
CA VAL A 85 -23.04 26.96 -10.59
C VAL A 85 -22.80 28.32 -11.27
N PRO A 86 -22.07 29.25 -10.65
CA PRO A 86 -21.80 30.56 -11.24
C PRO A 86 -20.87 30.45 -12.46
N PRO A 87 -20.88 31.44 -13.37
CA PRO A 87 -19.93 31.48 -14.48
C PRO A 87 -18.49 31.49 -13.97
N VAL A 88 -17.62 30.69 -14.60
CA VAL A 88 -16.19 30.61 -14.27
C VAL A 88 -15.37 31.04 -15.49
N ALA A 89 -14.34 31.86 -15.25
CA ALA A 89 -13.35 32.17 -16.26
C ALA A 89 -12.30 31.05 -16.30
N SER A 90 -12.29 30.28 -17.38
CA SER A 90 -11.34 29.18 -17.61
C SER A 90 -10.43 29.49 -18.80
N GLY A 91 -9.46 30.39 -18.60
CA GLY A 91 -8.48 30.78 -19.62
C GLY A 91 -7.27 31.37 -18.93
N GLY A 92 -6.30 30.51 -18.62
CA GLY A 92 -4.99 30.93 -18.10
C GLY A 92 -4.03 31.21 -19.23
#